data_AF-A0A367HX72-F1
#
_entry.id   AF-A0A367HX72-F1
#
_cell.length_a   1.000
_cell.length_b   1.000
_cell.length_c   1.000
_cell.angle_alpha   90.00
_cell.angle_beta   90.00
_cell.angle_gamma   90.00
#
_symmetry.space_group_name_H-M   'P 1'
#
loop_
_entity.id
_entity.type
_entity.pdbx_description
1 polymer ?
#
loop_
_entity_poly.entity_id
_entity_poly.type
_entity_poly.pdbx_seq_one_letter_code
_entity_poly.pdbx_strand_id
1 'polypeptide(L)'
;MRRAAVTTLSTATGVVLLLSLKPHQSHPPAVSAPRPAASTPGQAATGTRTGDFTGDVIDTRYGPVQVSVSLDKGRLTAVHVLQVPSENGRDQEIAARAVPRLTEEALGTQNARIDAVSGASYTSEGYIQSLQSALDRAGV
;
A
#
# COMPACT_ATOMS: atom_id res chain seq x y z
N MET A 1 4.37 -31.63 24.17
CA MET A 1 4.13 -30.30 24.77
C MET A 1 2.90 -29.70 24.11
N ARG A 2 1.92 -29.30 24.91
CA ARG A 2 0.51 -29.13 24.54
C ARG A 2 0.27 -27.76 23.89
N ARG A 3 -0.33 -27.73 22.70
CA ARG A 3 -0.86 -26.51 22.07
C ARG A 3 -2.38 -26.57 22.11
N ALA A 4 -3.00 -25.74 22.94
CA ALA A 4 -4.43 -25.46 22.95
C ALA A 4 -4.66 -24.13 23.69
N ALA A 5 -5.17 -23.12 22.97
CA ALA A 5 -5.94 -21.98 23.49
C ALA A 5 -6.44 -21.20 22.25
N VAL A 6 -7.66 -21.41 21.76
CA VAL A 6 -8.96 -20.91 22.25
C VAL A 6 -9.44 -19.76 21.36
N THR A 7 -10.57 -20.08 20.75
CA THR A 7 -11.55 -19.33 19.96
C THR A 7 -12.09 -18.09 20.70
N THR A 8 -12.37 -17.00 19.99
CA THR A 8 -13.57 -16.19 20.28
C THR A 8 -14.27 -15.80 18.97
N LEU A 9 -15.55 -16.12 19.00
CA LEU A 9 -16.59 -16.03 17.99
C LEU A 9 -17.15 -14.59 18.00
N SER A 10 -17.36 -13.97 16.83
CA SER A 10 -18.39 -12.93 16.75
C SER A 10 -18.95 -12.85 15.34
N THR A 11 -20.09 -13.50 15.16
CA THR A 11 -20.96 -13.45 13.99
C THR A 11 -21.86 -12.23 14.13
N ALA A 12 -21.69 -11.23 13.26
CA ALA A 12 -22.68 -10.18 13.07
C ALA A 12 -23.37 -10.39 11.71
N THR A 13 -24.48 -11.13 11.74
CA THR A 13 -25.45 -11.25 10.66
C THR A 13 -26.24 -9.95 10.56
N GLY A 14 -26.38 -9.38 9.36
CA GLY A 14 -27.43 -8.39 9.13
C GLY A 14 -27.24 -7.42 7.98
N VAL A 15 -27.24 -7.89 6.73
CA VAL A 15 -27.79 -7.10 5.60
C VAL A 15 -28.46 -8.07 4.62
N VAL A 16 -29.77 -8.29 4.81
CA VAL A 16 -30.66 -8.68 3.72
C VAL A 16 -31.19 -7.38 3.13
N LEU A 17 -30.91 -7.12 1.85
CA LEU A 17 -31.87 -6.45 0.97
C LEU A 17 -31.53 -6.71 -0.51
N LEU A 18 -32.49 -7.33 -1.20
CA LEU A 18 -32.75 -7.28 -2.66
C LEU A 18 -31.95 -8.19 -3.60
N LEU A 19 -32.38 -9.46 -3.59
CA LEU A 19 -32.56 -10.27 -4.79
C LEU A 19 -33.61 -9.61 -5.71
N SER A 20 -33.18 -8.90 -6.75
CA SER A 20 -33.85 -8.84 -8.07
C SER A 20 -33.25 -7.74 -8.95
N LEU A 21 -32.24 -8.09 -9.76
CA LEU A 21 -32.29 -7.69 -11.16
C LEU A 21 -31.44 -8.64 -12.01
N LYS A 22 -32.14 -9.58 -12.61
CA LYS A 22 -31.72 -10.38 -13.74
C LYS A 22 -32.14 -9.62 -15.00
N PRO A 23 -31.26 -8.85 -15.67
CA PRO A 23 -31.52 -8.49 -17.04
C PRO A 23 -31.27 -9.75 -17.88
N HIS A 24 -32.34 -10.40 -18.31
CA HIS A 24 -32.29 -11.18 -19.54
C HIS A 24 -31.95 -10.20 -20.67
N GLN A 25 -30.76 -10.27 -21.25
CA GLN A 25 -30.52 -9.68 -22.57
C GLN A 25 -29.63 -10.63 -23.37
N SER A 26 -30.26 -11.65 -23.96
CA SER A 26 -29.72 -12.33 -25.13
C SER A 26 -29.79 -11.35 -26.30
N HIS A 27 -28.65 -11.04 -26.91
CA HIS A 27 -28.48 -10.04 -27.96
C HIS A 27 -29.37 -10.22 -29.21
N PRO A 28 -29.81 -9.12 -29.85
CA PRO A 28 -30.26 -9.08 -31.26
C PRO A 28 -29.06 -9.06 -32.24
N PRO A 29 -29.22 -9.43 -33.53
CA PRO A 29 -28.23 -9.15 -34.55
C PRO A 29 -28.52 -7.84 -35.32
N ALA A 30 -27.42 -7.18 -35.71
CA ALA A 30 -27.28 -6.16 -36.76
C ALA A 30 -27.81 -4.73 -36.51
N VAL A 31 -26.87 -3.79 -36.27
CA VAL A 31 -26.62 -2.55 -37.05
C VAL A 31 -25.56 -1.69 -36.33
N SER A 32 -24.60 -1.17 -37.11
CA SER A 32 -23.61 -0.11 -36.81
C SER A 32 -22.63 -0.35 -35.65
N ALA A 33 -21.34 -0.39 -35.99
CA ALA A 33 -20.24 -0.56 -35.04
C ALA A 33 -19.68 0.79 -34.55
N PRO A 34 -19.85 1.13 -33.26
CA PRO A 34 -18.93 2.00 -32.56
C PRO A 34 -17.90 1.18 -31.76
N ARG A 35 -16.65 1.61 -31.91
CA ARG A 35 -15.41 1.22 -31.23
C ARG A 35 -15.63 0.95 -29.72
N PRO A 36 -15.03 -0.09 -29.11
CA PRO A 36 -15.14 -0.29 -27.66
C PRO A 36 -14.49 0.89 -26.95
N ALA A 37 -15.31 1.69 -26.28
CA ALA A 37 -14.84 2.74 -25.38
C ALA A 37 -14.09 2.07 -24.23
N ALA A 38 -12.89 2.58 -23.98
CA ALA A 38 -12.03 2.17 -22.90
C ALA A 38 -12.80 2.14 -21.57
N SER A 39 -12.68 1.02 -20.86
CA SER A 39 -13.06 0.90 -19.46
C SER A 39 -12.36 2.02 -18.69
N THR A 40 -13.13 3.04 -18.30
CA THR A 40 -12.71 4.05 -17.34
C THR A 40 -12.26 3.31 -16.08
N PRO A 41 -11.03 3.50 -15.59
CA PRO A 41 -10.68 3.00 -14.27
C PRO A 41 -11.68 3.61 -13.29
N GLY A 42 -12.29 2.75 -12.47
CA GLY A 42 -13.20 3.18 -11.41
C GLY A 42 -12.54 4.32 -10.65
N GLN A 43 -13.20 5.47 -10.65
CA GLN A 43 -12.79 6.64 -9.92
C GLN A 43 -12.59 6.21 -8.46
N ALA A 44 -11.32 6.11 -8.06
CA ALA A 44 -10.94 5.79 -6.70
C ALA A 44 -11.71 6.74 -5.79
N ALA A 45 -12.48 6.17 -4.86
CA ALA A 45 -13.28 6.94 -3.93
C ALA A 45 -12.39 8.03 -3.31
N THR A 46 -12.68 9.29 -3.63
CA THR A 46 -12.06 10.50 -3.08
C THR A 46 -12.50 10.72 -1.62
N GLY A 47 -12.64 9.65 -0.86
CA GLY A 47 -12.70 9.69 0.58
C GLY A 47 -11.27 9.84 1.06
N THR A 48 -10.99 10.95 1.73
CA THR A 48 -9.72 11.20 2.38
C THR A 48 -9.45 10.09 3.41
N ARG A 49 -8.68 9.07 2.99
CA ARG A 49 -8.41 7.91 3.83
C ARG A 49 -7.54 8.32 5.01
N THR A 50 -7.94 7.85 6.19
CA THR A 50 -7.19 7.99 7.44
C THR A 50 -6.90 6.59 7.96
N GLY A 51 -5.65 6.34 8.35
CA GLY A 51 -5.21 5.08 8.90
C GLY A 51 -3.79 4.74 8.51
N ASP A 52 -3.32 3.61 9.03
CA ASP A 52 -2.01 3.05 8.74
C ASP A 52 -2.10 2.09 7.56
N PHE A 53 -1.30 2.35 6.54
CA PHE A 53 -1.20 1.53 5.34
C PHE A 53 0.20 0.94 5.27
N THR A 54 0.29 -0.38 5.36
CA THR A 54 1.56 -1.08 5.25
C THR A 54 1.82 -1.47 3.80
N GLY A 55 3.04 -1.17 3.35
CA GLY A 55 3.53 -1.54 2.03
C GLY A 55 3.93 -3.01 1.94
N ASP A 56 4.18 -3.47 0.72
CA ASP A 56 4.73 -4.80 0.48
C ASP A 56 6.16 -4.89 1.03
N VAL A 57 6.56 -6.11 1.38
CA VAL A 57 7.94 -6.42 1.73
C VAL A 57 8.75 -6.49 0.43
N ILE A 58 9.80 -5.68 0.35
CA ILE A 58 10.70 -5.64 -0.80
C ILE A 58 12.00 -6.33 -0.43
N ASP A 59 12.28 -7.45 -1.09
CA ASP A 59 13.53 -8.18 -0.88
C ASP A 59 14.68 -7.49 -1.62
N THR A 60 15.67 -7.01 -0.89
CA THR A 60 16.87 -6.38 -1.45
C THR A 60 18.08 -7.29 -1.25
N ARG A 61 19.20 -7.00 -1.93
CA ARG A 61 20.45 -7.77 -1.80
C ARG A 61 21.02 -7.87 -0.38
N TYR A 62 20.59 -7.01 0.54
CA TYR A 62 21.05 -6.96 1.93
C TYR A 62 19.94 -7.36 2.91
N GLY A 63 18.79 -7.80 2.39
CA GLY A 63 17.64 -8.24 3.16
C GLY A 63 16.33 -7.52 2.83
N PRO A 64 15.21 -8.01 3.38
CA PRO A 64 13.88 -7.45 3.21
C PRO A 64 13.72 -6.05 3.84
N VAL A 65 13.07 -5.15 3.11
CA VAL A 65 12.67 -3.81 3.55
C VAL A 65 11.15 -3.71 3.55
N GLN A 66 10.57 -3.14 4.61
CA GLN A 66 9.14 -2.89 4.70
C GLN A 66 8.85 -1.58 5.42
N VAL A 67 7.94 -0.81 4.84
CA VAL A 67 7.52 0.51 5.32
C VAL A 67 6.00 0.52 5.51
N SER A 68 5.55 1.22 6.54
CA SER A 68 4.16 1.56 6.78
C SER A 68 4.02 3.07 6.81
N VAL A 69 2.94 3.58 6.22
CA VAL A 69 2.60 5.01 6.25
C VAL A 69 1.37 5.23 7.09
N SER A 70 1.34 6.34 7.81
CA SER A 70 0.13 6.83 8.47
C SER A 70 -0.40 8.01 7.67
N LEU A 71 -1.66 7.90 7.26
CA LEU A 71 -2.37 8.99 6.61
C LEU A 71 -3.41 9.57 7.57
N ASP A 72 -3.50 10.89 7.59
CA ASP A 72 -4.64 11.63 8.16
C ASP A 72 -5.30 12.46 7.07
N LYS A 73 -6.57 12.20 6.81
CA LYS A 73 -7.39 12.92 5.84
C LYS A 73 -6.73 12.97 4.45
N GLY A 74 -6.15 11.85 4.01
CA GLY A 74 -5.46 11.75 2.72
C GLY A 74 -4.08 12.42 2.69
N ARG A 75 -3.57 12.89 3.84
CA ARG A 75 -2.24 13.47 3.97
C ARG A 75 -1.31 12.51 4.70
N LEU A 76 -0.11 12.30 4.17
CA LEU A 76 0.93 11.58 4.89
C LEU A 76 1.33 12.35 6.16
N THR A 77 1.18 11.73 7.33
CA THR A 77 1.51 12.29 8.65
C THR A 77 2.71 11.65 9.29
N ALA A 78 2.91 10.35 9.07
CA ALA A 78 4.05 9.62 9.57
C ALA A 78 4.47 8.51 8.61
N VAL A 79 5.76 8.14 8.68
CA VAL A 79 6.30 6.98 7.99
C VAL A 79 7.06 6.13 9.00
N HIS A 80 6.67 4.87 9.11
CA HIS A 80 7.19 3.89 10.04
C HIS A 80 7.91 2.79 9.28
N VAL A 81 9.18 2.60 9.56
CA VAL A 81 9.94 1.48 9.01
C VAL A 81 9.68 0.26 9.87
N LEU A 82 8.96 -0.72 9.32
CA LEU A 82 8.67 -1.98 10.02
C LEU A 82 9.86 -2.93 9.95
N GLN A 83 10.57 -2.93 8.81
CA GLN A 83 11.66 -3.84 8.58
C GLN A 83 12.73 -3.21 7.70
N VAL A 84 13.99 -3.38 8.09
CA VAL A 84 15.17 -2.97 7.30
C VAL A 84 16.25 -4.03 7.38
N PRO A 85 17.11 -4.11 6.35
CA PRO A 85 18.29 -4.94 6.35
C PRO A 85 19.15 -4.60 7.56
N SER A 86 19.42 -5.62 8.36
CA SER A 86 20.15 -5.54 9.63
C SER A 86 21.18 -6.67 9.78
N GLU A 87 21.50 -7.33 8.66
CA GLU A 87 22.41 -8.49 8.60
C GLU A 87 23.81 -8.19 9.14
N ASN A 88 24.31 -6.95 8.94
CA ASN A 88 25.57 -6.50 9.51
C ASN A 88 25.40 -5.18 10.29
N GLY A 89 26.29 -4.93 11.25
CA GLY A 89 26.29 -3.66 12.01
C GLY A 89 26.40 -2.42 11.12
N ARG A 90 27.14 -2.53 10.00
CA ARG A 90 27.26 -1.45 9.01
C ARG A 90 25.92 -1.13 8.32
N ASP A 91 25.11 -2.13 8.01
CA ASP A 91 23.79 -1.92 7.40
C ASP A 91 22.84 -1.23 8.37
N GLN A 92 22.89 -1.62 9.65
CA GLN A 92 22.13 -0.96 10.72
C GLN A 92 22.53 0.51 10.87
N GLU A 93 23.83 0.83 10.85
CA GLU A 93 24.33 2.21 10.90
C GLU A 93 23.88 3.03 9.68
N ILE A 94 23.93 2.45 8.48
CA ILE A 94 23.48 3.10 7.24
C ILE A 94 21.96 3.34 7.28
N ALA A 95 21.18 2.36 7.71
CA ALA A 95 19.73 2.50 7.86
C ALA A 95 19.40 3.56 8.91
N ALA A 96 20.07 3.55 10.07
CA ALA A 96 19.83 4.51 11.16
C ALA A 96 20.06 5.97 10.73
N ARG A 97 21.03 6.24 9.85
CA ARG A 97 21.26 7.59 9.30
C ARG A 97 20.37 7.93 8.10
N ALA A 98 19.96 6.94 7.31
CA ALA A 98 19.21 7.15 6.07
C ALA A 98 17.70 7.25 6.32
N VAL A 99 17.14 6.39 7.17
CA VAL A 99 15.71 6.34 7.50
C VAL A 99 15.14 7.71 7.92
N PRO A 100 15.73 8.47 8.86
CA PRO A 100 15.17 9.77 9.24
C PRO A 100 15.15 10.76 8.07
N ARG A 101 16.22 10.81 7.25
CA ARG A 101 16.24 11.67 6.06
C ARG A 101 15.20 11.26 5.02
N LEU A 102 15.06 9.97 4.75
CA LEU A 102 14.04 9.45 3.83
C LEU A 102 12.63 9.78 4.32
N THR A 103 12.38 9.69 5.63
CA THR A 103 11.10 10.07 6.24
C THR A 103 10.83 11.57 6.11
N GLU A 104 11.82 12.43 6.35
CA GLU A 104 11.68 13.88 6.17
C GLU A 104 11.31 14.23 4.71
N GLU A 105 12.02 13.64 3.74
CA GLU A 105 11.75 13.84 2.32
C GLU A 105 10.36 13.31 1.92
N ALA A 106 9.94 12.17 2.46
CA ALA A 106 8.62 11.59 2.20
C ALA A 106 7.50 12.47 2.74
N LEU A 107 7.67 13.02 3.95
CA LEU A 107 6.72 13.95 4.55
C LEU A 107 6.66 15.30 3.81
N GLY A 108 7.79 15.74 3.25
CA GLY A 108 7.88 16.95 2.42
C GLY A 108 7.21 16.79 1.06
N THR A 109 7.50 15.70 0.36
CA THR A 109 7.00 15.43 -1.00
C THR A 109 5.58 14.86 -1.00
N GLN A 110 5.15 14.29 0.12
CA GLN A 110 3.86 13.59 0.28
C GLN A 110 3.68 12.41 -0.71
N ASN A 111 4.78 11.84 -1.18
CA ASN A 111 4.79 10.78 -2.18
C ASN A 111 6.01 9.86 -2.00
N ALA A 112 6.00 8.71 -2.66
CA ALA A 112 7.10 7.74 -2.68
C ALA A 112 8.28 8.16 -3.56
N ARG A 113 8.11 9.16 -4.44
CA ARG A 113 9.21 9.73 -5.24
C ARG A 113 10.08 10.66 -4.39
N ILE A 114 10.96 10.08 -3.60
CA ILE A 114 11.97 10.78 -2.82
C ILE A 114 13.36 10.47 -3.35
N ASP A 115 14.31 11.36 -3.09
CA ASP A 115 15.69 11.16 -3.49
C ASP A 115 16.36 10.07 -2.63
N ALA A 116 17.18 9.24 -3.29
CA ALA A 116 17.97 8.23 -2.61
C ALA A 116 19.10 8.89 -1.79
N VAL A 117 19.39 8.34 -0.61
CA VAL A 117 20.47 8.84 0.24
C VAL A 117 21.81 8.23 -0.19
N SER A 118 22.81 9.08 -0.40
CA SER A 118 24.15 8.64 -0.81
C SER A 118 24.73 7.63 0.19
N GLY A 119 25.06 6.43 -0.30
CA GLY A 119 25.55 5.31 0.51
C GLY A 119 24.47 4.41 1.13
N ALA A 120 23.19 4.63 0.80
CA ALA A 120 22.06 3.80 1.23
C ALA A 120 21.16 3.38 0.06
N SER A 121 21.70 3.30 -1.16
CA SER A 121 20.91 3.12 -2.40
C SER A 121 19.93 1.95 -2.35
N TYR A 122 20.36 0.79 -1.87
CA TYR A 122 19.49 -0.40 -1.77
C TYR A 122 18.37 -0.22 -0.74
N THR A 123 18.69 0.36 0.42
CA THR A 123 17.69 0.68 1.45
C THR A 123 16.71 1.74 0.95
N SER A 124 17.20 2.77 0.26
CA SER A 124 16.37 3.81 -0.35
C SER A 124 15.45 3.24 -1.41
N GLU A 125 15.94 2.38 -2.30
CA GLU A 125 15.13 1.77 -3.36
C GLU A 125 14.06 0.84 -2.80
N GLY A 126 14.42 -0.03 -1.85
CA GLY A 126 13.44 -0.88 -1.16
C GLY A 126 12.41 -0.09 -0.35
N TYR A 127 12.85 1.00 0.29
CA TYR A 127 11.97 1.91 1.00
C TYR A 127 11.00 2.60 0.05
N ILE A 128 11.47 3.13 -1.08
CA ILE A 128 10.65 3.79 -2.10
C ILE A 128 9.60 2.83 -2.67
N GLN A 129 9.99 1.60 -3.01
CA GLN A 129 9.05 0.60 -3.55
C GLN A 129 8.00 0.20 -2.50
N SER A 130 8.40 -0.06 -1.26
CA SER A 130 7.46 -0.40 -0.17
C SER A 130 6.53 0.79 0.13
N LEU A 131 7.07 2.01 0.16
CA LEU A 131 6.32 3.23 0.35
C LEU A 131 5.31 3.45 -0.79
N GLN A 132 5.71 3.22 -2.04
CA GLN A 132 4.81 3.33 -3.19
C GLN A 132 3.66 2.33 -3.09
N SER A 133 3.94 1.08 -2.74
CA SER A 133 2.91 0.07 -2.49
C SER A 133 1.96 0.45 -1.34
N ALA A 134 2.46 1.17 -0.34
CA ALA A 134 1.66 1.65 0.78
C ALA A 134 0.74 2.82 0.37
N LEU A 135 1.25 3.76 -0.42
CA LEU A 135 0.48 4.87 -0.97
C LEU A 135 -0.56 4.41 -2.00
N ASP A 136 -0.23 3.42 -2.84
CA ASP A 136 -1.18 2.81 -3.79
C ASP A 136 -2.36 2.15 -3.06
N ARG A 137 -2.09 1.44 -1.96
CA ARG A 137 -3.13 0.90 -1.06
C ARG A 137 -3.95 2.00 -0.39
N ALA A 138 -3.30 3.11 -0.02
CA ALA A 138 -3.98 4.28 0.49
C ALA A 138 -4.75 5.05 -0.61
N GLY A 139 -4.49 4.76 -1.88
CA GLY A 139 -5.09 5.36 -3.07
C GLY A 139 -4.78 6.85 -3.22
N VAL A 140 -3.53 7.23 -2.93
CA VAL A 140 -2.97 8.59 -3.08
C VAL A 140 -1.81 8.65 -4.07
#